data_AF-A0A7J7K6T7-F1
#
_entry.id   AF-A0A7J7K6T7-F1
#
_cell.length_a   1.000
_cell.length_b   1.000
_cell.length_c   1.000
_cell.angle_alpha   90.00
_cell.angle_beta   90.00
_cell.angle_gamma   90.00
#
_symmetry.space_group_name_H-M   'P 1'
#
loop_
_entity.id
_entity.type
_entity.pdbx_description
1 polymer ?
#
loop_
_entity_poly.entity_id
_entity_poly.type
_entity_poly.pdbx_seq_one_letter_code
_entity_poly.pdbx_strand_id
1 'polypeptide(L)'
;MMIPAKRSCPSGWTQEYEGYLMSERHDHPHPTTYECVDQYPEYLTGLSGNQNGALFYFVRANCLGDGPTGQCPPYLAKKQLTCIVCSK
;
A
#
# COMPACT_ATOMS: atom_id res chain seq x y z
N MET A 1 2.93 3.45 14.43
CA MET A 1 4.05 3.45 13.47
C MET A 1 3.69 2.58 12.28
N MET A 2 3.83 3.09 11.06
CA MET A 2 3.67 2.30 9.83
C MET A 2 4.96 1.57 9.48
N ILE A 3 4.85 0.31 9.07
CA ILE A 3 5.96 -0.48 8.52
C ILE A 3 5.57 -0.92 7.10
N PRO A 4 6.21 -0.38 6.05
CA PRO A 4 5.91 -0.73 4.66
C PRO A 4 6.42 -2.14 4.33
N ALA A 5 5.75 -2.79 3.37
CA ALA A 5 6.10 -4.10 2.83
C ALA A 5 6.18 -5.24 3.88
N LYS A 6 5.40 -5.12 4.96
CA LYS A 6 5.26 -6.11 6.04
C LYS A 6 3.79 -6.42 6.31
N ARG A 7 3.57 -7.49 7.08
CA ARG A 7 2.25 -7.94 7.58
C ARG A 7 2.28 -8.31 9.06
N SER A 8 3.39 -8.04 9.75
CA SER A 8 3.55 -8.37 11.17
C SER A 8 4.37 -7.32 11.88
N CYS A 9 3.97 -7.05 13.12
CA CYS A 9 4.66 -6.09 13.97
C CYS A 9 5.92 -6.71 14.58
N PRO A 10 6.92 -5.88 14.95
CA PRO A 10 8.06 -6.33 15.75
C PRO A 10 7.58 -6.93 17.08
N SER A 11 8.40 -7.79 17.68
CA SER A 11 8.08 -8.38 18.98
C SER A 11 7.84 -7.30 20.04
N GLY A 12 6.78 -7.48 20.84
CA GLY A 12 6.39 -6.54 21.89
C GLY A 12 5.62 -5.30 21.41
N TRP A 13 5.19 -5.26 20.14
CA TRP A 13 4.30 -4.24 19.61
C TRP A 13 2.90 -4.81 19.36
N THR A 14 1.89 -3.99 19.55
CA THR A 14 0.50 -4.30 19.24
C THR A 14 0.23 -3.98 17.77
N GLN A 15 -0.39 -4.93 17.06
CA GLN A 15 -0.91 -4.68 15.72
C GLN A 15 -2.23 -3.92 15.81
N GLU A 16 -2.28 -2.75 15.20
CA GLU A 16 -3.51 -1.96 15.07
C GLU A 16 -4.30 -2.44 13.86
N TYR A 17 -3.66 -2.45 12.68
CA TYR A 17 -4.24 -2.99 11.45
C TYR A 17 -3.17 -3.33 10.41
N GLU A 18 -3.52 -4.19 9.46
CA GLU A 18 -2.74 -4.46 8.26
C GLU A 18 -3.50 -4.01 7.01
N GLY A 19 -2.76 -3.73 5.95
CA GLY A 19 -3.32 -3.11 4.78
C GLY A 19 -2.43 -3.17 3.56
N TYR A 20 -2.75 -2.31 2.60
CA TYR A 20 -1.96 -2.10 1.41
C TYR A 20 -1.26 -0.75 1.45
N LEU A 21 0.00 -0.76 1.03
CA LEU A 21 0.74 0.47 0.82
C LEU A 21 0.17 1.13 -0.44
N MET A 22 -0.37 2.34 -0.27
CA MET A 22 -0.97 3.10 -1.36
C MET A 22 -0.38 4.50 -1.41
N SER A 23 -0.40 5.08 -2.59
CA SER A 23 0.05 6.44 -2.83
C SER A 23 -0.71 7.03 -4.01
N GLU A 24 -0.41 8.27 -4.34
CA GLU A 24 -0.94 8.92 -5.54
C GLU A 24 -0.31 8.29 -6.81
N ARG A 25 -0.88 8.60 -7.97
CA ARG A 25 -0.43 8.12 -9.27
C ARG A 25 1.01 8.58 -9.58
N HIS A 26 1.87 7.63 -9.89
CA HIS A 26 3.30 7.85 -10.16
C HIS A 26 3.68 8.87 -11.26
N ASP A 27 2.76 9.23 -12.16
CA ASP A 27 3.00 10.12 -13.30
C ASP A 27 2.50 11.57 -13.07
N HIS A 28 1.88 11.86 -11.92
CA HIS A 28 1.48 13.23 -11.58
C HIS A 28 2.65 14.00 -10.92
N PRO A 29 3.02 15.20 -11.42
CA PRO A 29 4.24 15.89 -11.02
C PRO A 29 4.05 16.73 -9.74
N HIS A 30 3.92 16.07 -8.59
CA HIS A 30 3.91 16.73 -7.28
C HIS A 30 4.44 15.79 -6.18
N PRO A 31 4.83 16.31 -5.00
CA PRO A 31 5.19 15.46 -3.86
C PRO A 31 3.98 14.65 -3.39
N THR A 32 4.19 13.37 -3.11
CA THR A 32 3.16 12.43 -2.65
C THR A 32 3.64 11.72 -1.39
N THR A 33 2.69 11.22 -0.60
CA THR A 33 2.97 10.38 0.58
C THR A 33 2.57 8.94 0.32
N TYR A 34 3.20 8.04 1.06
CA TYR A 34 2.80 6.64 1.10
C TYR A 34 1.98 6.43 2.36
N GLU A 35 0.75 5.97 2.20
CA GLU A 35 -0.18 5.72 3.28
C GLU A 35 -0.49 4.22 3.37
N CYS A 36 -0.71 3.75 4.59
CA CYS A 36 -1.17 2.39 4.83
C CYS A 36 -2.70 2.41 4.89
N VAL A 37 -3.34 1.85 3.87
CA VAL A 37 -4.80 1.79 3.79
C VAL A 37 -5.24 0.41 4.22
N ASP A 38 -6.16 0.35 5.18
CA ASP A 38 -6.70 -0.90 5.72
C ASP A 38 -7.17 -1.85 4.61
N GLN A 39 -6.94 -3.16 4.79
CA GLN A 39 -7.30 -4.16 3.79
C GLN A 39 -8.82 -4.33 3.61
N TYR A 40 -9.61 -3.90 4.59
CA TYR A 40 -11.07 -3.88 4.61
C TYR A 40 -11.57 -2.43 4.71
N PRO A 41 -11.43 -1.62 3.64
CA PRO A 41 -11.85 -0.23 3.67
C PRO A 41 -13.35 -0.12 3.87
N GLU A 42 -13.75 0.67 4.86
CA GLU A 42 -15.14 1.06 5.06
C GLU A 42 -15.46 2.29 4.19
N TYR A 43 -16.69 2.33 3.69
CA TYR A 43 -17.19 3.47 2.93
C TYR A 43 -18.45 4.02 3.57
N LEU A 44 -18.62 5.34 3.50
CA LEU A 44 -19.83 6.01 3.95
C LEU A 44 -20.92 5.89 2.88
N THR A 45 -22.06 5.33 3.26
CA THR A 45 -23.23 5.20 2.38
C THR A 45 -23.69 6.58 1.90
N GLY A 46 -23.97 6.71 0.60
CA GLY A 46 -24.41 7.97 -0.01
C GLY A 46 -23.28 8.89 -0.49
N LEU A 47 -22.01 8.55 -0.25
CA LEU A 47 -20.85 9.31 -0.75
C LEU A 47 -20.13 8.65 -1.93
N SER A 48 -20.78 7.68 -2.60
CA SER A 48 -20.21 7.01 -3.76
C SER A 48 -20.19 7.93 -4.99
N GLY A 49 -19.02 8.14 -5.57
CA GLY A 49 -18.86 8.81 -6.86
C GLY A 49 -17.41 8.82 -7.30
N ASN A 50 -17.16 9.23 -8.54
CA ASN A 50 -15.81 9.48 -9.03
C ASN A 50 -15.64 10.99 -9.24
N GLN A 51 -14.95 11.63 -8.30
CA GLN A 51 -14.68 13.07 -8.34
C GLN A 51 -13.27 13.39 -8.87
N ASN A 52 -12.48 12.39 -9.26
CA ASN A 52 -11.06 12.54 -9.62
C ASN A 52 -10.29 13.42 -8.60
N GLY A 53 -10.56 13.22 -7.30
CA GLY A 53 -9.91 13.93 -6.21
C GLY A 53 -8.56 13.30 -5.83
N ALA A 54 -8.27 13.24 -4.52
CA ALA A 54 -7.10 12.53 -4.01
C ALA A 54 -7.31 11.00 -4.05
N LEU A 55 -6.87 10.38 -5.15
CA LEU A 55 -7.02 8.93 -5.38
C LEU A 55 -5.85 8.14 -4.78
N PHE A 56 -6.17 6.98 -4.19
CA PHE A 56 -5.17 6.03 -3.72
C PHE A 56 -4.95 4.91 -4.75
N TYR A 57 -3.70 4.74 -5.18
CA TYR A 57 -3.24 3.67 -6.05
C TYR A 57 -2.33 2.71 -5.30
N PHE A 58 -2.45 1.42 -5.59
CA PHE A 58 -1.56 0.41 -5.02
C PHE A 58 -0.10 0.63 -5.42
N VAL A 59 0.78 0.62 -4.43
CA VAL A 59 2.21 0.51 -4.67
C VAL A 59 2.52 -0.92 -5.06
N ARG A 60 3.31 -1.08 -6.12
CA ARG A 60 3.73 -2.38 -6.64
C ARG A 60 5.24 -2.43 -6.76
N ALA A 61 5.82 -3.61 -6.57
CA ALA A 61 7.23 -3.83 -6.86
C ALA A 61 7.48 -3.73 -8.37
N ASN A 62 8.34 -2.79 -8.78
CA ASN A 62 8.86 -2.68 -10.14
C ASN A 62 10.26 -3.28 -10.18
N CYS A 63 10.51 -4.19 -11.13
CA CYS A 63 11.64 -5.11 -11.07
C CYS A 63 12.29 -5.22 -12.45
N LEU A 64 13.60 -5.51 -12.49
CA LEU A 64 14.27 -5.78 -13.76
C LEU A 64 13.67 -7.04 -14.40
N GLY A 65 13.19 -6.90 -15.64
CA GLY A 65 12.54 -7.99 -16.37
C GLY A 65 11.05 -8.14 -16.02
N ASP A 66 10.25 -7.11 -16.29
CA ASP A 66 8.79 -6.99 -16.08
C ASP A 66 7.90 -8.09 -16.68
N GLY A 67 8.49 -9.17 -17.19
CA GLY A 67 7.80 -10.38 -17.59
C GLY A 67 7.45 -11.30 -16.41
N PRO A 68 6.82 -12.45 -16.70
CA PRO A 68 6.41 -13.44 -15.69
C PRO A 68 7.59 -14.07 -14.92
N THR A 69 8.83 -13.87 -15.37
CA THR A 69 10.07 -14.36 -14.77
C THR A 69 10.85 -13.28 -14.02
N GLY A 70 10.31 -12.05 -13.92
CA GLY A 70 10.92 -10.95 -13.18
C GLY A 70 11.08 -11.32 -11.71
N GLN A 71 12.30 -11.71 -11.34
CA GLN A 71 12.62 -12.05 -9.96
C GLN A 71 12.75 -10.76 -9.17
N CYS A 72 12.01 -10.67 -8.07
CA CYS A 72 12.07 -9.50 -7.20
C CYS A 72 12.23 -9.84 -5.72
N PRO A 73 13.13 -10.77 -5.31
CA PRO A 73 13.17 -11.23 -3.94
C PRO A 73 13.33 -10.06 -2.95
N PRO A 74 12.54 -9.99 -1.86
CA PRO A 74 11.56 -10.97 -1.38
C PRO A 74 10.14 -10.82 -1.96
N TYR A 75 9.92 -9.87 -2.86
CA TYR A 75 8.63 -9.53 -3.43
C TYR A 75 8.38 -10.24 -4.77
N LEU A 76 7.13 -10.17 -5.22
CA LEU A 76 6.73 -10.62 -6.55
C LEU A 76 6.54 -9.40 -7.44
N ALA A 77 7.10 -9.44 -8.64
CA ALA A 77 6.96 -8.34 -9.61
C ALA A 77 5.49 -8.01 -9.86
N LYS A 78 5.16 -6.72 -9.94
CA LYS A 78 3.81 -6.18 -10.20
C LYS A 78 2.74 -6.56 -9.18
N LYS A 79 3.10 -7.17 -8.04
CA LYS A 79 2.17 -7.41 -6.93
C LYS A 79 2.10 -6.21 -6.00
N GLN A 80 0.92 -6.00 -5.41
CA GLN A 80 0.67 -4.95 -4.43
C GLN A 80 1.51 -5.19 -3.18
N LEU A 81 2.19 -4.15 -2.70
CA LEU A 81 2.90 -4.19 -1.44
C LEU A 81 1.94 -3.98 -0.28
N THR A 82 2.09 -4.78 0.76
CA THR A 82 1.32 -4.62 2.00
C THR A 82 1.98 -3.63 2.94
N CYS A 83 1.28 -3.28 4.01
CA CYS A 83 1.79 -2.48 5.12
C CYS A 83 1.12 -2.95 6.42
N ILE A 84 1.71 -2.56 7.53
CA ILE A 84 1.14 -2.77 8.86
C ILE A 84 1.33 -1.54 9.72
N VAL A 85 0.35 -1.23 10.57
CA VAL A 85 0.44 -0.19 11.58
C VAL A 85 0.50 -0.83 12.96
N CYS A 86 1.52 -0.45 13.72
CA CYS A 86 1.84 -1.00 15.03
C CYS A 86 1.92 0.11 16.08
N SER A 87 1.47 -0.17 17.30
CA SER A 87 1.67 0.65 18.50
C SER A 87 2.50 -0.11 19.54
N LYS A 88 3.00 0.58 20.56
CA LYS A 88 3.78 -0.01 21.64
C LYS A 88 2.99 0.03 22.93
#